data_AF-A0A7M3W7M1-F1
#
_entry.id   AF-A0A7M3W7M1-F1
#
_cell.length_a   1.000
_cell.length_b   1.000
_cell.length_c   1.000
_cell.angle_alpha   90.00
_cell.angle_beta   90.00
_cell.angle_gamma   90.00
#
_symmetry.space_group_name_H-M   'P 1'
#
loop_
_entity.id
_entity.type
_entity.pdbx_description
1 polymer ?
#
loop_
_entity_poly.entity_id
_entity_poly.type
_entity_poly.pdbx_seq_one_letter_code
_entity_poly.pdbx_strand_id
1 'polypeptide(L)'
;MEPSWWRRPSTLPMMLAVFALLIVVVGGSIRINDAGESCPEWPTCFGTWHFDISEDEQAAYWEANPEQEDSRGEDHRYTVFQIFVEWFHRMLVGVIAVPILLNV
;
A
#
# COMPACT_ATOMS: atom_id res chain seq x y z
N MET A 1 -33.92 23.33 -2.90
CA MET A 1 -32.58 23.03 -2.33
C MET A 1 -32.05 21.84 -3.11
N GLU A 2 -31.09 22.03 -4.02
CA GLU A 2 -30.45 20.88 -4.65
C GLU A 2 -29.65 20.10 -3.59
N PRO A 3 -29.71 18.75 -3.57
CA PRO A 3 -28.86 17.98 -2.69
C PRO A 3 -27.39 18.27 -3.06
N SER A 4 -26.53 18.47 -2.05
CA SER A 4 -25.08 18.56 -2.25
C SER A 4 -24.59 17.43 -3.16
N TRP A 5 -23.59 17.68 -4.02
CA TRP A 5 -23.13 16.72 -5.04
C TRP A 5 -22.91 15.29 -4.49
N TRP A 6 -22.47 15.19 -3.23
CA TRP A 6 -22.14 13.94 -2.53
C TRP A 6 -23.36 13.10 -2.10
N ARG A 7 -24.58 13.64 -2.19
CA ARG A 7 -25.85 12.94 -1.91
C ARG A 7 -26.54 12.41 -3.17
N ARG A 8 -25.89 12.51 -4.34
CA ARG A 8 -26.41 11.90 -5.57
C ARG A 8 -26.09 10.39 -5.52
N PRO A 9 -27.07 9.49 -5.76
CA PRO A 9 -26.85 8.04 -5.65
C PRO A 9 -25.74 7.49 -6.57
N SER A 10 -25.26 8.28 -7.54
CA SER A 10 -24.20 7.90 -8.48
C SER A 10 -22.77 8.29 -8.07
N THR A 11 -22.55 9.10 -7.02
CA THR A 11 -21.18 9.57 -6.69
C THR A 11 -20.33 8.51 -6.02
N LEU A 12 -20.91 7.70 -5.14
CA LEU A 12 -20.17 6.63 -4.45
C LEU A 12 -19.69 5.54 -5.42
N PRO A 13 -20.54 4.95 -6.29
CA PRO A 13 -20.06 3.97 -7.27
C PRO A 13 -18.98 4.52 -8.20
N MET A 14 -19.08 5.79 -8.61
CA MET A 14 -18.05 6.42 -9.44
C MET A 14 -16.72 6.59 -8.68
N MET A 15 -16.78 7.00 -7.42
CA MET A 15 -15.59 7.07 -6.56
C MET A 15 -14.94 5.70 -6.43
N LEU A 16 -15.71 4.65 -6.13
CA LEU A 16 -15.20 3.28 -6.01
C LEU A 16 -14.55 2.80 -7.31
N ALA A 17 -15.14 3.12 -8.47
CA ALA A 17 -14.56 2.77 -9.77
C ALA A 17 -13.21 3.46 -10.01
N VAL A 18 -13.09 4.75 -9.68
CA VAL A 18 -11.83 5.50 -9.80
C VAL A 18 -10.76 4.94 -8.87
N PHE A 19 -11.10 4.66 -7.61
CA PHE A 19 -10.16 4.05 -6.67
C PHE A 19 -9.78 2.63 -7.08
N ALA A 20 -10.71 1.83 -7.59
CA ALA A 20 -10.40 0.49 -8.11
C ALA A 20 -9.41 0.57 -9.28
N LEU A 21 -9.59 1.51 -10.21
CA LEU A 21 -8.64 1.75 -11.29
C LEU A 21 -7.25 2.13 -10.74
N LEU A 22 -7.19 3.03 -9.77
CA LEU A 22 -5.95 3.44 -9.11
C LEU A 22 -5.25 2.23 -8.45
N ILE A 23 -5.98 1.43 -7.68
CA ILE A 23 -5.49 0.22 -7.01
C ILE A 23 -4.92 -0.77 -8.04
N VAL A 24 -5.59 -0.97 -9.16
CA VAL A 24 -5.11 -1.85 -10.25
C VAL A 24 -3.82 -1.33 -10.86
N VAL A 25 -3.71 -0.02 -11.14
CA VAL A 25 -2.51 0.58 -11.72
C VAL A 25 -1.32 0.48 -10.75
N VAL A 26 -1.52 0.84 -9.47
CA VAL A 26 -0.47 0.75 -8.45
C VAL A 26 -0.10 -0.73 -8.21
N GLY A 27 -1.07 -1.63 -8.14
CA GLY A 27 -0.81 -3.07 -8.01
C GLY A 27 -0.04 -3.66 -9.19
N GLY A 28 -0.33 -3.19 -10.41
CA GLY A 28 0.47 -3.51 -11.60
C GLY A 28 1.91 -3.02 -11.47
N SER A 29 2.12 -1.83 -10.92
CA SER A 29 3.46 -1.29 -10.68
C SER A 29 4.26 -2.12 -9.66
N ILE A 30 3.62 -2.66 -8.62
CA ILE A 30 4.26 -3.59 -7.67
C ILE A 30 4.80 -4.81 -8.42
N ARG A 31 3.96 -5.42 -9.29
CA ARG A 31 4.35 -6.61 -10.05
C ARG A 31 5.48 -6.36 -11.04
N ILE A 32 5.47 -5.21 -11.73
CA ILE A 32 6.49 -4.86 -12.72
C ILE A 32 7.85 -4.60 -12.07
N ASN A 33 7.85 -4.02 -10.86
CA ASN A 33 9.07 -3.68 -10.12
C ASN A 33 9.48 -4.74 -9.09
N ASP A 34 8.82 -5.90 -9.08
CA ASP A 34 9.02 -6.98 -8.10
C ASP A 34 8.99 -6.51 -6.63
N ALA A 35 8.11 -5.55 -6.33
CA ALA A 35 8.02 -4.89 -5.02
C ALA A 35 7.02 -5.57 -4.07
N GLY A 36 6.69 -6.84 -4.30
CA GLY A 36 5.60 -7.52 -3.59
C GLY A 36 5.90 -7.86 -2.13
N GLU A 37 7.17 -7.82 -1.74
CA GLU A 37 7.69 -8.16 -0.41
C GLU A 37 8.56 -7.02 0.14
N SER A 38 8.32 -5.78 -0.31
CA SER A 38 9.08 -4.59 0.06
C SER A 38 8.70 -3.99 1.41
N CYS A 39 7.48 -4.24 1.91
CA CYS A 39 7.05 -3.90 3.26
C CYS A 39 6.70 -5.18 4.05
N PRO A 40 7.51 -5.55 5.06
CA PRO A 40 7.25 -6.74 5.88
C PRO A 40 5.90 -6.68 6.61
N GLU A 41 5.51 -5.47 7.01
CA GLU A 41 4.32 -5.21 7.80
C GLU A 41 3.39 -4.21 7.12
N TRP A 42 2.17 -4.12 7.64
CA TRP A 42 1.23 -3.02 7.39
C TRP A 42 0.32 -2.89 8.61
N PRO A 43 0.01 -1.69 9.12
CA PRO A 43 0.14 -0.37 8.49
C PRO A 43 1.50 0.32 8.62
N THR A 44 2.36 -0.15 9.52
CA THR A 44 3.76 0.26 9.60
C THR A 44 4.58 -0.45 8.53
N CYS A 45 5.68 0.14 8.08
CA CYS A 45 6.67 -0.49 7.21
C CYS A 45 8.06 -0.27 7.81
N PHE A 46 8.80 -1.35 8.05
CA PHE A 46 10.05 -1.34 8.83
C PHE A 46 9.90 -0.67 10.21
N GLY A 47 8.78 -0.94 10.91
CA GLY A 47 8.47 -0.31 12.20
C GLY A 47 8.11 1.18 12.17
N THR A 48 8.08 1.82 10.99
CA THR A 48 7.75 3.25 10.83
C THR A 48 6.38 3.47 10.17
N TRP A 49 5.84 4.69 10.25
CA TRP A 49 4.58 5.09 9.61
C TRP A 49 4.80 5.85 8.28
N HIS A 50 5.93 5.59 7.60
CA HIS A 50 6.25 6.15 6.28
C HIS A 50 6.96 5.10 5.41
N PHE A 51 7.24 5.48 4.15
CA PHE A 51 7.86 4.61 3.15
C PHE A 51 9.32 4.99 2.82
N ASP A 52 9.78 6.16 3.29
CA ASP A 52 11.14 6.63 3.06
C ASP A 52 12.10 5.90 4.00
N ILE A 53 12.61 4.75 3.55
CA ILE A 53 13.50 3.86 4.31
C ILE A 53 14.74 3.59 3.46
N SER A 54 15.90 3.92 4.01
CA SER A 54 17.20 3.67 3.39
C SER A 54 17.57 2.19 3.43
N GLU A 55 18.50 1.77 2.56
CA GLU A 55 18.99 0.38 2.54
C GLU A 55 19.66 -0.03 3.86
N ASP A 56 20.31 0.92 4.55
CA ASP A 56 20.92 0.70 5.87
C ASP A 56 19.85 0.46 6.96
N GLU A 57 18.74 1.19 6.92
CA GLU A 57 17.62 0.97 7.85
C GLU A 57 16.93 -0.37 7.59
N GLN A 58 16.80 -0.77 6.32
CA GLN A 58 16.29 -2.09 5.95
C GLN A 58 17.18 -3.20 6.51
N ALA A 59 18.51 -3.08 6.33
CA ALA A 59 19.48 -4.03 6.87
C ALA A 59 19.39 -4.15 8.39
N ALA A 60 19.37 -3.03 9.11
CA ALA A 60 19.28 -3.01 10.56
C ALA A 60 17.96 -3.63 11.05
N TYR A 61 16.86 -3.43 10.32
CA TYR A 61 15.57 -4.02 10.66
C TYR A 61 15.58 -5.55 10.51
N TRP A 62 16.10 -6.08 9.40
CA TRP A 62 16.16 -7.54 9.20
C TRP A 62 17.13 -8.24 10.15
N GLU A 63 18.26 -7.61 10.49
CA GLU A 63 19.15 -8.13 11.53
C GLU A 63 18.44 -8.27 12.88
N ALA A 64 17.54 -7.32 13.20
CA ALA A 64 16.74 -7.35 14.42
C ALA A 64 15.50 -8.27 14.33
N ASN A 65 15.01 -8.56 13.11
CA ASN A 65 13.78 -9.31 12.83
C ASN A 65 14.01 -10.35 11.71
N PRO A 66 14.83 -11.39 11.94
CA PRO A 66 15.21 -12.36 10.91
C PRO A 66 14.03 -13.18 10.39
N GLU A 67 12.92 -13.27 11.13
CA GLU A 67 11.69 -13.94 10.69
C GLU A 67 10.86 -13.15 9.66
N GLN A 68 11.18 -11.88 9.47
CA GLN A 68 10.49 -10.94 8.56
C GLN A 68 11.33 -10.60 7.31
N GLU A 69 12.39 -11.38 7.09
CA GLU A 69 13.23 -11.30 5.91
C GLU A 69 12.46 -11.67 4.65
N ASP A 70 12.83 -11.02 3.54
CA ASP A 70 12.30 -11.29 2.22
C ASP A 70 12.61 -12.72 1.77
N SER A 71 11.73 -13.32 0.96
CA SER A 71 11.90 -14.69 0.44
C SER A 71 13.17 -14.88 -0.42
N ARG A 72 13.74 -13.78 -0.92
CA ARG A 72 14.99 -13.75 -1.69
C ARG A 72 16.26 -13.75 -0.83
N GLY A 73 16.14 -13.53 0.47
CA GLY A 73 17.24 -13.56 1.43
C GLY A 73 17.70 -12.19 1.96
N GLU A 74 18.60 -12.23 2.95
CA GLU A 74 18.99 -11.14 3.85
C GLU A 74 19.73 -9.99 3.18
N ASP A 75 20.26 -10.22 1.98
CA ASP A 75 21.03 -9.25 1.20
C ASP A 75 20.16 -8.43 0.23
N HIS A 76 18.89 -8.79 0.05
CA HIS A 76 18.03 -8.06 -0.89
C HIS A 76 17.58 -6.72 -0.32
N ARG A 77 17.68 -5.64 -1.09
CA ARG A 77 17.30 -4.29 -0.66
C ARG A 77 16.33 -3.68 -1.67
N TYR A 78 15.34 -2.95 -1.16
CA TYR A 78 14.35 -2.27 -1.97
C TYR A 78 14.64 -0.78 -2.08
N THR A 79 14.30 -0.23 -3.24
CA THR A 79 14.28 1.22 -3.44
C THR A 79 13.09 1.85 -2.71
N VAL A 80 13.22 3.12 -2.33
CA VAL A 80 12.12 3.92 -1.76
C VAL A 80 10.85 3.86 -2.63
N PHE A 81 11.00 3.80 -3.95
CA PHE A 81 9.87 3.69 -4.87
C PHE A 81 9.14 2.34 -4.74
N GLN A 82 9.87 1.23 -4.64
CA GLN A 82 9.28 -0.10 -4.44
C GLN A 82 8.50 -0.16 -3.12
N ILE A 83 9.11 0.32 -2.04
CA ILE A 83 8.47 0.41 -0.71
C ILE A 83 7.22 1.29 -0.77
N PHE A 84 7.32 2.46 -1.44
CA PHE A 84 6.21 3.38 -1.61
C PHE A 84 5.01 2.73 -2.32
N VAL A 85 5.23 2.06 -3.46
CA VAL A 85 4.11 1.52 -4.23
C VAL A 85 3.37 0.42 -3.48
N GLU A 86 4.08 -0.42 -2.72
CA GLU A 86 3.45 -1.47 -1.92
C GLU A 86 2.70 -0.89 -0.72
N TRP A 87 3.35 -0.04 0.07
CA TRP A 87 2.74 0.61 1.23
C TRP A 87 1.49 1.40 0.84
N PHE A 88 1.58 2.17 -0.25
CA PHE A 88 0.47 2.98 -0.76
C PHE A 88 -0.66 2.12 -1.32
N HIS A 89 -0.36 1.04 -2.05
CA HIS A 89 -1.39 0.11 -2.52
C HIS A 89 -2.20 -0.50 -1.37
N ARG A 90 -1.50 -0.97 -0.32
CA ARG A 90 -2.15 -1.54 0.88
C ARG A 90 -3.01 -0.49 1.60
N MET A 91 -2.55 0.76 1.68
CA MET A 91 -3.34 1.88 2.20
C MET A 91 -4.61 2.14 1.38
N LEU A 92 -4.52 2.19 0.05
CA LEU A 92 -5.68 2.42 -0.81
C LEU A 92 -6.76 1.34 -0.65
N VAL A 93 -6.35 0.07 -0.57
CA VAL A 93 -7.26 -1.05 -0.32
C VAL A 93 -7.93 -0.92 1.05
N GLY A 94 -7.16 -0.58 2.09
CA GLY A 94 -7.69 -0.33 3.43
C GLY A 94 -8.75 0.79 3.46
N VAL A 95 -8.53 1.89 2.73
CA VAL A 95 -9.49 3.00 2.63
C VAL A 95 -10.76 2.56 1.90
N ILE A 96 -10.65 1.83 0.80
CA ILE A 96 -11.81 1.40 0.01
C ILE A 96 -12.66 0.34 0.75
N ALA A 97 -12.05 -0.45 1.64
CA ALA A 97 -12.74 -1.47 2.41
C ALA A 97 -13.77 -0.87 3.37
N VAL A 98 -13.55 0.34 3.89
CA VAL A 98 -14.44 1.00 4.87
C VAL A 98 -15.87 1.18 4.36
N PRO A 99 -16.14 1.89 3.25
CA PRO A 99 -17.51 2.04 2.75
C PRO A 99 -18.15 0.70 2.36
N ILE A 100 -17.36 -0.24 1.81
CA ILE A 100 -17.83 -1.58 1.44
C ILE A 100 -18.31 -2.35 2.68
N LEU A 101 -17.51 -2.37 3.76
CA LEU A 101 -17.84 -3.07 5.00
C LEU A 101 -18.97 -2.39 5.77
N LEU A 102 -19.07 -1.07 5.71
CA LEU A 102 -20.15 -0.31 6.35
C LEU A 102 -21.46 -0.36 5.55
N ASN A 103 -21.45 -0.94 4.34
CA ASN A 103 -22.60 -1.03 3.44
C ASN A 103 -23.27 0.33 3.21
N VAL A 104 -22.44 1.37 3.06
CA VAL A 104 -22.84 2.76 2.79
C VAL A 104 -22.57 3.07 1.33
#